data_AF-A0A2V9YB86-F1
#
_entry.id   AF-A0A2V9YB86-F1
#
_cell.length_a   1.000
_cell.length_b   1.000
_cell.length_c   1.000
_cell.angle_alpha   90.00
_cell.angle_beta   90.00
_cell.angle_gamma   90.00
#
_symmetry.space_group_name_H-M   'P 1'
#
loop_
_entity.id
_entity.type
_entity.pdbx_description
1 polymer ?
#
loop_
_entity_poly.entity_id
_entity_poly.type
_entity_poly.pdbx_seq_one_letter_code
_entity_poly.pdbx_strand_id
1 'polypeptide(L)'
;MKRAAIAGAVLVLAMGTFAQSNSKNPSTPQNPPAAQPGTAQPGTAQQGTAQPGATPQAEPQGKRPPQTKTQAEFDAYKAAATNTDPAALEKAANDFAAKFPDSEVRIILFKTAMRSYQSANNADKALELGRKVLAIDPDDPEALVIVASVLAERTRDTDLDKDQRLDEAMKMAQHATQTVDTDVSVPAGTPQDKVDAYKGLLRSNAYSIIGTLEFKKDNFKAAETDLRKSIDAYPAQPDPVVVLRLALALDKQDRYPEALTYATKASELTQENTPAGGLARRECERVAQLAKQPKPPACGAGTPATPAQNQVPPKQ
;
A
#
# COMPACT_ATOMS: atom_id res chain seq x y z
N MET A 1 -26.58 -9.59 19.43
CA MET A 1 -26.93 -9.60 17.99
C MET A 1 -25.82 -8.91 17.20
N LYS A 2 -25.27 -9.64 16.21
CA LYS A 2 -24.43 -9.24 15.04
C LYS A 2 -23.29 -8.23 15.24
N ARG A 3 -22.06 -8.75 15.20
CA ARG A 3 -20.79 -8.01 15.01
C ARG A 3 -20.68 -7.59 13.54
N ALA A 4 -20.40 -6.31 13.27
CA ALA A 4 -20.12 -5.81 11.92
C ALA A 4 -18.61 -5.92 11.64
N ALA A 5 -18.26 -6.75 10.66
CA ALA A 5 -16.90 -6.94 10.16
C ALA A 5 -16.56 -5.81 9.17
N ILE A 6 -15.41 -5.17 9.35
CA ILE A 6 -14.83 -4.24 8.38
C ILE A 6 -14.13 -5.08 7.30
N ALA A 7 -14.59 -4.93 6.06
CA ALA A 7 -14.06 -5.62 4.90
C ALA A 7 -12.67 -5.07 4.53
N GLY A 8 -11.63 -5.87 4.76
CA GLY A 8 -10.33 -5.68 4.13
C GLY A 8 -10.42 -6.06 2.65
N ALA A 9 -9.97 -5.16 1.78
CA ALA A 9 -9.83 -5.46 0.36
C ALA A 9 -8.65 -6.44 0.18
N VAL A 10 -8.97 -7.73 0.13
CA VAL A 10 -8.04 -8.79 -0.27
C VAL A 10 -7.82 -8.66 -1.77
N LEU A 11 -6.64 -8.21 -2.17
CA LEU A 11 -6.18 -8.32 -3.55
C LEU A 11 -5.81 -9.79 -3.82
N VAL A 12 -6.79 -10.59 -4.24
CA VAL A 12 -6.57 -11.96 -4.73
C VAL A 12 -5.92 -11.89 -6.10
N LEU A 13 -4.61 -12.13 -6.16
CA LEU A 13 -3.91 -12.45 -7.41
C LEU A 13 -4.23 -13.91 -7.78
N ALA A 14 -5.27 -14.10 -8.58
CA ALA A 14 -5.56 -15.39 -9.19
C ALA A 14 -4.50 -15.71 -10.26
N MET A 15 -3.71 -16.76 -10.02
CA MET A 15 -2.83 -17.34 -11.03
C MET A 15 -3.70 -18.06 -12.09
N GLY A 16 -3.76 -17.49 -13.29
CA GLY A 16 -4.38 -18.12 -14.44
C GLY A 16 -3.54 -19.31 -14.92
N THR A 17 -4.09 -20.51 -14.81
CA THR A 17 -3.58 -21.72 -15.45
C THR A 17 -3.82 -21.65 -16.95
N PHE A 18 -2.77 -21.87 -17.74
CA PHE A 18 -2.86 -22.13 -19.18
C PHE A 18 -3.72 -23.39 -19.42
N ALA A 19 -4.77 -23.25 -20.23
CA ALA A 19 -5.47 -24.37 -20.86
C ALA A 19 -5.51 -24.13 -22.38
N GLN A 20 -4.82 -25.00 -23.10
CA GLN A 20 -4.68 -25.02 -24.54
C GLN A 20 -5.95 -25.65 -25.15
N SER A 21 -6.83 -24.82 -25.70
CA SER A 21 -8.08 -25.28 -26.32
C SER A 21 -7.88 -25.53 -27.80
N ASN A 22 -7.82 -26.82 -28.15
CA ASN A 22 -7.79 -27.37 -29.50
C ASN A 22 -9.22 -27.37 -30.07
N SER A 23 -9.53 -26.45 -31.00
CA SER A 23 -10.85 -26.38 -31.63
C SER A 23 -10.87 -27.14 -32.96
N LYS A 24 -11.35 -28.39 -32.92
CA LYS A 24 -11.94 -29.09 -34.07
C LYS A 24 -13.43 -28.75 -34.12
N ASN A 25 -13.93 -28.28 -35.26
CA ASN A 25 -15.29 -28.59 -35.71
C ASN A 25 -15.38 -28.47 -37.25
N PRO A 26 -16.35 -29.16 -37.89
CA PRO A 26 -16.16 -29.80 -39.18
C PRO A 26 -16.78 -29.03 -40.35
N SER A 27 -16.30 -29.41 -41.52
CA SER A 27 -16.67 -28.96 -42.86
C SER A 27 -18.13 -29.28 -43.23
N THR A 28 -18.78 -28.35 -43.92
CA THR A 28 -19.76 -28.69 -44.98
C THR A 28 -19.47 -27.88 -46.24
N PRO A 29 -19.70 -28.45 -47.45
CA PRO A 29 -19.12 -27.97 -48.68
C PRO A 29 -20.13 -27.25 -49.58
N GLN A 30 -19.73 -26.15 -50.22
CA GLN A 30 -20.37 -25.67 -51.45
C GLN A 30 -19.39 -24.85 -52.30
N ASN A 31 -19.26 -25.27 -53.55
CA ASN A 31 -18.33 -24.78 -54.58
C ASN A 31 -19.06 -23.77 -55.52
N PRO A 32 -18.41 -23.18 -56.55
CA PRO A 32 -18.20 -21.73 -56.71
C PRO A 32 -18.99 -21.14 -57.91
N PRO A 33 -18.76 -19.89 -58.39
CA PRO A 33 -17.74 -19.75 -59.43
C PRO A 33 -17.04 -18.36 -59.57
N ALA A 34 -15.97 -18.41 -60.37
CA ALA A 34 -15.47 -17.44 -61.35
C ALA A 34 -14.69 -16.19 -60.89
N ALA A 35 -13.40 -16.24 -61.23
CA ALA A 35 -12.49 -15.12 -61.36
C ALA A 35 -12.78 -14.29 -62.62
N GLN A 36 -12.45 -12.99 -62.57
CA GLN A 36 -11.94 -12.26 -63.73
C GLN A 36 -10.83 -11.27 -63.32
N PRO A 37 -9.84 -10.98 -64.20
CA PRO A 37 -8.58 -10.33 -63.85
C PRO A 37 -8.42 -8.91 -64.42
N GLY A 38 -7.47 -8.15 -63.86
CA GLY A 38 -6.94 -6.89 -64.39
C GLY A 38 -7.19 -5.72 -63.44
N THR A 39 -6.26 -4.81 -63.12
CA THR A 39 -5.08 -4.34 -63.85
C THR A 39 -4.03 -3.80 -62.87
N ALA A 40 -2.77 -3.88 -63.28
CA ALA A 40 -1.60 -3.37 -62.57
C ALA A 40 -1.45 -1.85 -62.72
N GLN A 41 -0.90 -1.18 -61.70
CA GLN A 41 -0.17 0.08 -61.89
C GLN A 41 1.01 0.19 -60.90
N PRO A 42 2.18 0.72 -61.29
CA PRO A 42 3.43 0.58 -60.54
C PRO A 42 3.88 1.86 -59.81
N GLY A 43 4.55 1.65 -58.67
CA GLY A 43 5.76 2.37 -58.26
C GLY A 43 5.62 3.75 -57.59
N THR A 44 6.08 3.85 -56.34
CA THR A 44 7.28 4.66 -55.99
C THR A 44 7.76 4.25 -54.61
N ALA A 45 9.05 3.88 -54.55
CA ALA A 45 9.78 3.55 -53.34
C ALA A 45 10.09 4.83 -52.55
N GLN A 46 9.94 4.78 -51.22
CA GLN A 46 10.55 5.78 -50.34
C GLN A 46 11.42 5.07 -49.30
N GLN A 47 12.68 5.46 -49.38
CA GLN A 47 13.87 4.90 -48.77
C GLN A 47 13.97 5.36 -47.32
N GLY A 48 14.34 4.44 -46.44
CA GLY A 48 14.41 4.67 -45.00
C GLY A 48 15.53 5.62 -44.58
N THR A 49 15.26 6.35 -43.49
CA THR A 49 16.28 6.86 -42.58
C THR A 49 16.04 6.18 -41.23
N ALA A 50 16.77 5.09 -40.98
CA ALA A 50 16.82 4.44 -39.68
C ALA A 50 17.66 5.33 -38.73
N GLN A 51 17.01 5.90 -37.72
CA GLN A 51 17.67 6.59 -36.63
C GLN A 51 18.19 5.54 -35.63
N PRO A 52 19.46 5.60 -35.18
CA PRO A 52 20.02 4.60 -34.28
C PRO A 52 19.26 4.52 -32.97
N GLY A 53 18.96 3.29 -32.55
CA GLY A 53 18.14 2.98 -31.39
C GLY A 53 18.61 3.66 -30.11
N ALA A 54 17.68 4.33 -29.45
CA ALA A 54 17.75 4.47 -28.01
C ALA A 54 17.71 3.06 -27.43
N THR A 55 18.84 2.61 -26.86
CA THR A 55 18.84 1.50 -25.91
C THR A 55 17.76 1.79 -24.87
N PRO A 56 16.80 0.87 -24.62
CA PRO A 56 15.91 1.02 -23.48
C PRO A 56 16.78 1.15 -22.24
N GLN A 57 16.74 2.33 -21.64
CA GLN A 57 17.36 2.59 -20.37
C GLN A 57 16.76 1.57 -19.40
N ALA A 58 17.59 0.66 -18.87
CA ALA A 58 17.14 -0.31 -17.90
C ALA A 58 16.55 0.48 -16.72
N GLU A 59 15.24 0.41 -16.56
CA GLU A 59 14.56 0.94 -15.38
C GLU A 59 15.23 0.31 -14.15
N PRO A 60 15.37 1.04 -13.02
CA PRO A 60 15.98 0.49 -11.82
C PRO A 60 15.15 -0.73 -11.38
N GLN A 61 15.64 -1.92 -11.72
CA GLN A 61 15.03 -3.17 -11.34
C GLN A 61 15.24 -3.29 -9.83
N GLY A 62 14.15 -3.24 -9.08
CA GLY A 62 14.18 -3.57 -7.66
C GLY A 62 14.72 -4.99 -7.44
N LYS A 63 14.98 -5.35 -6.18
CA LYS A 63 15.44 -6.70 -5.81
C LYS A 63 14.68 -7.80 -6.56
N ARG A 64 15.43 -8.74 -7.17
CA ARG A 64 14.86 -9.92 -7.84
C ARG A 64 13.95 -10.67 -6.86
N PRO A 65 12.76 -11.11 -7.29
CA PRO A 65 11.89 -11.92 -6.44
C PRO A 65 12.57 -13.18 -5.92
N PRO A 66 12.37 -13.55 -4.64
CA PRO A 66 12.82 -14.81 -4.08
C PRO A 66 12.29 -16.01 -4.89
N GLN A 67 13.13 -17.03 -5.08
CA GLN A 67 12.77 -18.22 -5.86
C GLN A 67 13.04 -19.51 -5.10
N THR A 68 12.29 -20.55 -5.45
CA THR A 68 12.53 -21.91 -4.97
C THR A 68 13.62 -22.58 -5.79
N LYS A 69 14.54 -23.29 -5.12
CA LYS A 69 15.67 -23.99 -5.74
C LYS A 69 15.33 -25.43 -6.13
N THR A 70 14.35 -26.05 -5.48
CA THR A 70 13.99 -27.46 -5.71
C THR A 70 12.47 -27.65 -5.81
N GLN A 71 12.04 -28.75 -6.43
CA GLN A 71 10.62 -29.11 -6.49
C GLN A 71 10.02 -29.35 -5.10
N ALA A 72 10.77 -30.01 -4.21
CA ALA A 72 10.31 -30.27 -2.84
C ALA A 72 10.08 -28.98 -2.04
N GLU A 73 10.92 -27.97 -2.26
CA GLU A 73 10.76 -26.63 -1.70
C GLU A 73 9.53 -25.93 -2.29
N PHE A 74 9.34 -26.01 -3.61
CA PHE A 74 8.16 -25.45 -4.28
C PHE A 74 6.85 -26.04 -3.78
N ASP A 75 6.77 -27.38 -3.67
CA ASP A 75 5.57 -28.06 -3.20
C ASP A 75 5.26 -27.72 -1.74
N ALA A 76 6.30 -27.67 -0.89
CA ALA A 76 6.15 -27.29 0.51
C ALA A 76 5.76 -25.82 0.68
N TYR A 77 6.33 -24.91 -0.12
CA TYR A 77 5.95 -23.50 -0.13
C TYR A 77 4.48 -23.34 -0.53
N LYS A 78 4.05 -24.02 -1.60
CA LYS A 78 2.66 -24.00 -2.07
C LYS A 78 1.70 -24.50 -0.98
N ALA A 79 2.05 -25.59 -0.30
CA ALA A 79 1.25 -26.13 0.79
C ALA A 79 1.19 -25.20 2.01
N ALA A 80 2.28 -24.48 2.31
CA ALA A 80 2.29 -23.49 3.39
C ALA A 80 1.44 -22.25 3.02
N ALA A 81 1.58 -21.76 1.78
CA ALA A 81 0.95 -20.53 1.30
C ALA A 81 -0.58 -20.62 1.12
N THR A 82 -1.17 -21.82 1.15
CA THR A 82 -2.64 -22.00 1.11
C THR A 82 -3.32 -21.69 2.44
N ASN A 83 -2.56 -21.58 3.54
CA ASN A 83 -3.11 -21.26 4.85
C ASN A 83 -3.56 -19.79 4.89
N THR A 84 -4.83 -19.57 5.22
CA THR A 84 -5.43 -18.24 5.34
C THR A 84 -5.54 -17.76 6.80
N ASP A 85 -5.53 -18.69 7.76
CA ASP A 85 -5.47 -18.36 9.18
C ASP A 85 -4.06 -17.88 9.56
N PRO A 86 -3.93 -16.72 10.25
CA PRO A 86 -2.62 -16.17 10.61
C PRO A 86 -1.74 -17.14 11.40
N ALA A 87 -2.30 -17.89 12.36
CA ALA A 87 -1.54 -18.78 13.22
C ALA A 87 -1.12 -20.07 12.50
N ALA A 88 -2.00 -20.64 11.68
CA ALA A 88 -1.67 -21.77 10.82
C ALA A 88 -0.58 -21.39 9.80
N LEU A 89 -0.67 -20.19 9.21
CA LEU A 89 0.34 -19.69 8.28
C LEU A 89 1.67 -19.42 8.96
N GLU A 90 1.69 -18.81 10.15
CA GLU A 90 2.92 -18.65 10.94
C GLU A 90 3.56 -20.01 11.26
N LYS A 91 2.76 -20.98 11.70
CA LYS A 91 3.26 -22.33 11.97
C LYS A 91 3.87 -22.95 10.71
N ALA A 92 3.16 -22.88 9.59
CA ALA A 92 3.64 -23.41 8.31
C ALA A 92 4.91 -22.69 7.83
N ALA A 93 5.03 -21.38 8.05
CA ALA A 93 6.24 -20.61 7.75
C ALA A 93 7.43 -21.07 8.60
N ASN A 94 7.24 -21.28 9.91
CA ASN A 94 8.28 -21.79 10.80
C ASN A 94 8.69 -23.23 10.44
N ASP A 95 7.72 -24.12 10.20
CA ASP A 95 7.97 -25.51 9.81
C ASP A 95 8.75 -25.56 8.47
N PHE A 96 8.36 -24.73 7.50
CA PHE A 96 9.04 -24.60 6.22
C PHE A 96 10.47 -24.08 6.40
N ALA A 97 10.67 -23.03 7.21
CA ALA A 97 11.99 -22.47 7.49
C ALA A 97 12.93 -23.46 8.20
N ALA A 98 12.39 -24.31 9.08
CA ALA A 98 13.16 -25.38 9.72
C ALA A 98 13.57 -26.48 8.72
N LYS A 99 12.68 -26.83 7.78
CA LYS A 99 12.94 -27.85 6.76
C LYS A 99 13.86 -27.37 5.64
N PHE A 100 13.76 -26.10 5.26
CA PHE A 100 14.50 -25.49 4.16
C PHE A 100 15.20 -24.19 4.61
N PRO A 101 16.22 -24.26 5.48
CA PRO A 101 16.85 -23.08 6.08
C PRO A 101 17.53 -22.15 5.06
N ASP A 102 17.91 -22.65 3.89
CA ASP A 102 18.56 -21.85 2.83
C ASP A 102 17.59 -21.43 1.71
N SER A 103 16.29 -21.66 1.90
CA SER A 103 15.25 -21.26 0.96
C SER A 103 15.07 -19.74 0.95
N GLU A 104 15.02 -19.16 -0.24
CA GLU A 104 14.76 -17.73 -0.43
C GLU A 104 13.30 -17.39 -0.11
N VAL A 105 12.36 -18.31 -0.39
CA VAL A 105 10.92 -18.04 -0.25
C VAL A 105 10.40 -18.09 1.19
N ARG A 106 11.25 -18.39 2.18
CA ARG A 106 10.93 -18.24 3.60
C ARG A 106 10.44 -16.83 3.92
N ILE A 107 11.09 -15.82 3.33
CA ILE A 107 10.72 -14.42 3.53
C ILE A 107 9.30 -14.14 3.06
N ILE A 108 8.85 -14.78 1.97
CA ILE A 108 7.49 -14.60 1.43
C ILE A 108 6.44 -15.13 2.41
N LEU A 109 6.68 -16.29 3.02
CA LEU A 109 5.77 -16.86 4.02
C LEU A 109 5.71 -15.99 5.28
N PHE A 110 6.84 -15.55 5.81
CA PHE A 110 6.88 -14.66 6.97
C PHE A 110 6.23 -13.30 6.69
N LYS A 111 6.46 -12.70 5.52
CA LYS A 111 5.78 -11.45 5.12
C LYS A 111 4.28 -11.63 4.99
N THR A 112 3.82 -12.78 4.50
CA THR A 112 2.38 -13.05 4.38
C THR A 112 1.73 -13.25 5.75
N ALA A 113 2.39 -13.97 6.65
CA ALA A 113 1.94 -14.11 8.03
C ALA A 113 1.95 -12.75 8.79
N MET A 114 3.00 -11.94 8.62
CA MET A 114 3.11 -10.59 9.18
C MET A 114 1.92 -9.72 8.75
N ARG A 115 1.64 -9.64 7.44
CA ARG A 115 0.49 -8.89 6.91
C ARG A 115 -0.84 -9.43 7.43
N SER A 116 -0.97 -10.75 7.55
CA SER A 116 -2.17 -11.38 8.10
C SER A 116 -2.41 -10.94 9.55
N TYR A 117 -1.37 -10.95 10.40
CA TYR A 117 -1.47 -10.43 11.76
C TYR A 117 -1.70 -8.93 11.84
N GLN A 118 -1.08 -8.14 10.96
CA GLN A 118 -1.35 -6.71 10.87
C GLN A 118 -2.83 -6.46 10.56
N SER A 119 -3.39 -7.16 9.57
CA SER A 119 -4.81 -7.05 9.21
C SER A 119 -5.75 -7.50 10.32
N ALA A 120 -5.32 -8.46 11.15
CA ALA A 120 -6.03 -8.92 12.33
C ALA A 120 -5.85 -8.00 13.56
N ASN A 121 -5.17 -6.85 13.40
CA ASN A 121 -4.82 -5.90 14.47
C ASN A 121 -4.05 -6.54 15.64
N ASN A 122 -3.25 -7.59 15.35
CA ASN A 122 -2.38 -8.23 16.32
C ASN A 122 -0.95 -7.65 16.19
N ALA A 123 -0.74 -6.52 16.84
CA ALA A 123 0.50 -5.76 16.75
C ALA A 123 1.72 -6.54 17.27
N ASP A 124 1.57 -7.33 18.34
CA ASP A 124 2.69 -8.09 18.91
C ASP A 124 3.19 -9.16 17.94
N LYS A 125 2.28 -9.88 17.28
CA LYS A 125 2.66 -10.87 16.26
C LYS A 125 3.15 -10.23 14.96
N ALA A 126 2.57 -9.11 14.55
CA ALA A 126 3.09 -8.35 13.41
C ALA A 126 4.53 -7.87 13.67
N LEU A 127 4.83 -7.40 14.88
CA LEU A 127 6.17 -6.99 15.31
C LEU A 127 7.14 -8.18 15.32
N GLU A 128 6.75 -9.30 15.93
CA GLU A 128 7.56 -10.52 15.98
C GLU A 128 7.95 -10.99 14.57
N LEU A 129 6.98 -11.10 13.67
CA LEU A 129 7.23 -11.57 12.31
C LEU A 129 7.94 -10.54 11.45
N GLY A 130 7.67 -9.25 11.62
CA GLY A 130 8.43 -8.18 10.98
C GLY A 130 9.91 -8.25 11.34
N ARG A 131 10.24 -8.49 12.62
CA ARG A 131 11.64 -8.73 13.03
C ARG A 131 12.24 -10.00 12.41
N LYS A 132 11.47 -11.08 12.25
CA LYS A 132 11.93 -12.27 11.53
C LYS A 132 12.21 -11.98 10.05
N VAL A 133 11.38 -11.17 9.40
CA VAL A 133 11.63 -10.72 8.01
C VAL A 133 12.92 -9.90 7.95
N LEU A 134 13.10 -8.93 8.84
CA LEU A 134 14.31 -8.09 8.89
C LEU A 134 15.60 -8.85 9.23
N ALA A 135 15.48 -9.99 9.92
CA ALA A 135 16.62 -10.88 10.14
C ALA A 135 17.03 -11.64 8.86
N ILE A 136 16.13 -11.78 7.88
CA ILE A 136 16.40 -12.39 6.57
C ILE A 136 16.84 -11.31 5.56
N ASP A 137 16.13 -10.19 5.51
CA ASP A 137 16.44 -9.03 4.66
C ASP A 137 16.30 -7.73 5.47
N PRO A 138 17.42 -7.16 5.96
CA PRO A 138 17.42 -5.91 6.74
C PRO A 138 16.88 -4.69 6.01
N ASP A 139 16.82 -4.74 4.67
CA ASP A 139 16.43 -3.61 3.82
C ASP A 139 14.99 -3.72 3.34
N ASP A 140 14.22 -4.75 3.76
CA ASP A 140 12.83 -4.95 3.32
C ASP A 140 11.94 -3.77 3.77
N PRO A 141 11.49 -2.91 2.83
CA PRO A 141 10.84 -1.65 3.18
C PRO A 141 9.46 -1.87 3.83
N GLU A 142 8.78 -2.98 3.51
CA GLU A 142 7.49 -3.30 4.11
C GLU A 142 7.65 -3.69 5.59
N ALA A 143 8.60 -4.57 5.91
CA ALA A 143 8.87 -4.97 7.29
C ALA A 143 9.39 -3.79 8.12
N LEU A 144 10.26 -2.94 7.56
CA LEU A 144 10.73 -1.72 8.22
C LEU A 144 9.56 -0.80 8.60
N VAL A 145 8.63 -0.55 7.67
CA VAL A 145 7.43 0.27 7.93
C VAL A 145 6.54 -0.35 9.00
N ILE A 146 6.28 -1.66 8.93
CA ILE A 146 5.38 -2.33 9.87
C ILE A 146 5.95 -2.33 11.29
N VAL A 147 7.23 -2.68 11.44
CA VAL A 147 7.90 -2.67 12.75
C VAL A 147 7.95 -1.26 13.31
N ALA A 148 8.34 -0.27 12.51
CA ALA A 148 8.38 1.13 12.92
C ALA A 148 7.00 1.65 13.36
N SER A 149 5.94 1.31 12.63
CA SER A 149 4.57 1.68 12.98
C SER A 149 4.15 1.10 14.33
N VAL A 150 4.36 -0.21 14.54
CA VAL A 150 4.00 -0.86 15.81
C VAL A 150 4.77 -0.24 16.98
N LEU A 151 6.07 0.03 16.81
CA LEU A 151 6.87 0.70 17.83
C LEU A 151 6.36 2.11 18.12
N ALA A 152 6.06 2.91 17.10
CA ALA A 152 5.57 4.28 17.26
C ALA A 152 4.19 4.35 17.93
N GLU A 153 3.30 3.40 17.64
CA GLU A 153 1.92 3.37 18.14
C GLU A 153 1.78 2.74 19.53
N ARG A 154 2.55 1.68 19.82
CA ARG A 154 2.39 0.90 21.06
C ARG A 154 3.28 1.35 22.20
N THR A 155 4.28 2.18 21.92
CA THR A 155 5.14 2.77 22.95
C THR A 155 4.40 3.89 23.68
N ARG A 156 4.26 3.73 24.99
CA ARG A 156 3.58 4.66 25.90
C ARG A 156 4.59 5.53 26.64
N ASP A 157 4.15 6.68 27.12
CA ASP A 157 5.01 7.59 27.89
C ASP A 157 5.50 7.00 29.22
N THR A 158 4.82 5.99 29.73
CA THR A 158 5.17 5.27 30.97
C THR A 158 6.13 4.11 30.77
N ASP A 159 6.46 3.73 29.53
CA ASP A 159 7.35 2.61 29.27
C ASP A 159 8.81 3.01 29.57
N LEU A 160 9.55 2.16 30.30
CA LEU A 160 10.92 2.47 30.72
C LEU A 160 11.90 2.59 29.55
N ASP A 161 11.62 1.88 28.45
CA ASP A 161 12.40 1.85 27.23
C ASP A 161 11.82 2.75 26.12
N LYS A 162 10.95 3.71 26.49
CA LYS A 162 10.24 4.60 25.55
C LYS A 162 11.17 5.19 24.49
N ASP A 163 12.21 5.89 24.93
CA ASP A 163 13.10 6.63 24.03
C ASP A 163 13.84 5.68 23.08
N GLN A 164 14.28 4.53 23.59
CA GLN A 164 14.92 3.49 22.77
C GLN A 164 13.97 2.96 21.68
N ARG A 165 12.71 2.66 22.03
CA ARG A 165 11.71 2.15 21.08
C ARG A 165 11.33 3.18 20.03
N LEU A 166 11.17 4.45 20.42
CA LEU A 166 10.83 5.53 19.50
C LEU A 166 12.01 5.88 18.57
N ASP A 167 13.25 5.82 19.06
CA ASP A 167 14.43 6.01 18.22
C ASP A 167 14.66 4.84 17.27
N GLU A 168 14.34 3.60 17.68
CA GLU A 168 14.31 2.45 16.79
C GLU A 168 13.26 2.64 15.69
N ALA A 169 12.05 3.07 16.04
CA ALA A 169 10.99 3.37 15.07
C ALA A 169 11.43 4.44 14.06
N MET A 170 12.08 5.50 14.52
CA MET A 170 12.60 6.57 13.67
C MET A 170 13.62 6.03 12.67
N LYS A 171 14.61 5.26 13.14
CA LYS A 171 15.66 4.69 12.28
C LYS A 171 15.08 3.76 11.23
N MET A 172 14.13 2.90 11.60
CA MET A 172 13.48 1.98 10.67
C MET A 172 12.62 2.71 9.63
N ALA A 173 11.85 3.73 10.04
CA ALA A 173 11.06 4.52 9.10
C ALA A 173 11.96 5.30 8.12
N GLN A 174 13.06 5.88 8.60
CA GLN A 174 14.07 6.51 7.75
C GLN A 174 14.72 5.51 6.79
N HIS A 175 15.07 4.31 7.28
CA HIS A 175 15.62 3.27 6.43
C HIS A 175 14.64 2.86 5.33
N ALA A 176 13.35 2.71 5.64
CA ALA A 176 12.33 2.42 4.64
C ALA A 176 12.25 3.49 3.54
N THR A 177 12.44 4.78 3.87
CA THR A 177 12.48 5.84 2.84
C THR A 177 13.68 5.72 1.90
N GLN A 178 14.76 5.07 2.33
CA GLN A 178 15.96 4.85 1.53
C GLN A 178 15.82 3.60 0.65
N THR A 179 15.16 2.56 1.15
CA THR A 179 15.08 1.26 0.48
C THR A 179 13.83 1.07 -0.37
N VAL A 180 12.78 1.89 -0.20
CA VAL A 180 11.51 1.73 -0.94
C VAL A 180 11.66 1.75 -2.47
N ASP A 181 12.65 2.46 -2.99
CA ASP A 181 12.87 2.55 -4.43
C ASP A 181 13.69 1.39 -5.00
N THR A 182 14.52 0.76 -4.18
CA THR A 182 15.53 -0.25 -4.58
C THR A 182 15.21 -1.68 -4.13
N ASP A 183 14.50 -1.85 -3.03
CA ASP A 183 14.41 -3.13 -2.31
C ASP A 183 13.01 -3.74 -2.29
N VAL A 184 12.03 -3.10 -2.94
CA VAL A 184 10.72 -3.72 -3.15
C VAL A 184 10.86 -4.88 -4.14
N SER A 185 10.64 -6.10 -3.64
CA SER A 185 10.55 -7.30 -4.47
C SER A 185 9.23 -7.32 -5.26
N VAL A 186 9.32 -7.21 -6.58
CA VAL A 186 8.17 -7.13 -7.49
C VAL A 186 7.99 -8.44 -8.26
N PRO A 187 6.87 -9.18 -8.10
CA PRO A 187 6.59 -10.37 -8.90
C PRO A 187 6.61 -10.08 -10.40
N ALA A 188 7.11 -11.02 -11.20
CA ALA A 188 7.17 -10.89 -12.64
C ALA A 188 5.77 -10.63 -13.24
N GLY A 189 5.67 -9.69 -14.17
CA GLY A 189 4.40 -9.32 -14.81
C GLY A 189 3.49 -8.40 -13.98
N THR A 190 3.94 -7.93 -12.81
CA THR A 190 3.21 -6.90 -12.06
C THR A 190 3.18 -5.61 -12.89
N PRO A 191 2.00 -5.03 -13.17
CA PRO A 191 1.90 -3.75 -13.87
C PRO A 191 2.63 -2.61 -13.14
N GLN A 192 3.31 -1.75 -13.88
CA GLN A 192 4.15 -0.69 -13.30
C GLN A 192 3.35 0.28 -12.42
N ASP A 193 2.10 0.60 -12.79
CA ASP A 193 1.21 1.45 -11.98
C ASP A 193 0.93 0.85 -10.59
N LYS A 194 0.88 -0.49 -10.48
CA LYS A 194 0.71 -1.19 -9.20
C LYS A 194 2.00 -1.17 -8.38
N VAL A 195 3.15 -1.28 -9.03
CA VAL A 195 4.46 -1.16 -8.38
C VAL A 195 4.62 0.24 -7.80
N ASP A 196 4.37 1.26 -8.62
CA ASP A 196 4.50 2.66 -8.22
C ASP A 196 3.52 3.03 -7.11
N ALA A 197 2.27 2.57 -7.19
CA ALA A 197 1.29 2.75 -6.12
C ALA A 197 1.72 2.09 -4.81
N TYR A 198 2.30 0.89 -4.85
CA TYR A 198 2.78 0.21 -3.65
C TYR A 198 4.00 0.89 -3.04
N LYS A 199 4.97 1.31 -3.86
CA LYS A 199 6.11 2.13 -3.40
C LYS A 199 5.63 3.45 -2.80
N GLY A 200 4.67 4.12 -3.44
CA GLY A 200 4.03 5.33 -2.93
C GLY A 200 3.40 5.13 -1.56
N LEU A 201 2.65 4.03 -1.37
CA LEU A 201 2.05 3.68 -0.08
C LEU A 201 3.11 3.45 1.01
N LEU A 202 4.16 2.67 0.73
CA LEU A 202 5.25 2.43 1.70
C LEU A 202 5.96 3.74 2.08
N ARG A 203 6.26 4.59 1.09
CA ARG A 203 6.87 5.90 1.30
C ARG A 203 5.95 6.80 2.13
N SER A 204 4.65 6.80 1.85
CA SER A 204 3.65 7.54 2.60
C SER A 204 3.62 7.11 4.07
N ASN A 205 3.60 5.80 4.34
CA ASN A 205 3.60 5.26 5.69
C ASN A 205 4.89 5.60 6.44
N ALA A 206 6.05 5.47 5.80
CA ALA A 206 7.35 5.81 6.40
C ALA A 206 7.39 7.28 6.84
N TYR A 207 7.00 8.21 5.95
CA TYR A 207 6.94 9.63 6.29
C TYR A 207 5.88 9.97 7.34
N SER A 208 4.75 9.27 7.36
CA SER A 208 3.73 9.40 8.40
C SER A 208 4.29 9.06 9.79
N ILE A 209 5.06 7.96 9.88
CA ILE A 209 5.71 7.53 11.12
C ILE A 209 6.73 8.57 11.57
N ILE A 210 7.63 9.01 10.68
CA ILE A 210 8.63 10.04 10.98
C ILE A 210 7.95 11.31 11.50
N GLY A 211 6.97 11.83 10.76
CA GLY A 211 6.26 13.05 11.15
C GLY A 211 5.50 12.91 12.48
N THR A 212 4.98 11.73 12.78
CA THR A 212 4.33 11.44 14.07
C THR A 212 5.34 11.43 15.22
N LEU A 213 6.52 10.86 15.01
CA LEU A 213 7.59 10.83 16.01
C LEU A 213 8.17 12.23 16.25
N GLU A 214 8.36 13.03 15.21
CA GLU A 214 8.76 14.44 15.33
C GLU A 214 7.70 15.25 16.09
N PHE A 215 6.41 15.02 15.81
CA PHE A 215 5.32 15.67 16.55
C PHE A 215 5.37 15.32 18.05
N LYS A 216 5.62 14.06 18.40
CA LYS A 216 5.78 13.62 19.80
C LYS A 216 7.01 14.24 20.49
N LYS A 217 8.01 14.68 19.72
CA LYS A 217 9.21 15.40 20.20
C LYS A 217 9.02 16.92 20.19
N ASP A 218 7.79 17.41 20.02
CA ASP A 218 7.43 18.83 19.85
C ASP A 218 8.14 19.54 18.68
N ASN A 219 8.74 18.78 17.75
CA ASN A 219 9.37 19.31 16.56
C ASN A 219 8.34 19.49 15.45
N PHE A 220 7.41 20.41 15.67
CA PHE A 220 6.24 20.60 14.81
C PHE A 220 6.61 20.99 13.37
N LYS A 221 7.76 21.64 13.17
CA LYS A 221 8.22 22.01 11.82
C LYS A 221 8.70 20.80 11.02
N ALA A 222 9.46 19.90 11.64
CA ALA A 222 9.84 18.64 11.00
C ALA A 222 8.62 17.74 10.80
N ALA A 223 7.74 17.66 11.80
CA ALA A 223 6.48 16.95 11.69
C ALA A 223 5.64 17.40 10.48
N GLU A 224 5.44 18.71 10.32
CA GLU A 224 4.77 19.27 9.14
C GLU A 224 5.44 18.82 7.83
N THR A 225 6.77 18.90 7.78
CA THR A 225 7.55 18.58 6.58
C THR A 225 7.30 17.14 6.13
N ASP A 226 7.43 16.17 7.05
CA ASP A 226 7.28 14.76 6.68
C ASP A 226 5.80 14.35 6.53
N LEU A 227 4.87 14.93 7.29
CA LEU A 227 3.44 14.67 7.08
C LEU A 227 2.96 15.17 5.70
N ARG A 228 3.50 16.29 5.19
CA ARG A 228 3.25 16.73 3.80
C ARG A 228 3.81 15.72 2.79
N LYS A 229 5.07 15.31 2.95
CA LYS A 229 5.67 14.26 2.09
C LYS A 229 4.86 12.96 2.12
N SER A 230 4.29 12.60 3.27
CA SER A 230 3.42 11.43 3.40
C SER A 230 2.17 11.53 2.52
N ILE A 231 1.48 12.68 2.54
CA ILE A 231 0.31 12.93 1.70
C ILE A 231 0.67 12.94 0.21
N ASP A 232 1.79 13.59 -0.14
CA ASP A 232 2.25 13.74 -1.52
C ASP A 232 2.75 12.41 -2.11
N ALA A 233 3.27 11.50 -1.29
CA ALA A 233 3.76 10.19 -1.73
C ALA A 233 2.63 9.22 -2.13
N TYR A 234 1.40 9.42 -1.62
CA TYR A 234 0.25 8.57 -1.94
C TYR A 234 -1.05 9.39 -2.08
N PRO A 235 -1.15 10.28 -3.09
CA PRO A 235 -2.22 11.25 -3.20
C PRO A 235 -3.56 10.65 -3.61
N ALA A 236 -3.55 9.43 -4.18
CA ALA A 236 -4.76 8.73 -4.62
C ALA A 236 -5.67 8.33 -3.44
N GLN A 237 -5.10 8.11 -2.26
CA GLN A 237 -5.85 7.73 -1.06
C GLN A 237 -5.16 8.33 0.18
N PRO A 238 -5.33 9.65 0.43
CA PRO A 238 -4.75 10.30 1.59
C PRO A 238 -5.29 9.67 2.88
N ASP A 239 -4.40 9.31 3.81
CA ASP A 239 -4.81 8.84 5.13
C ASP A 239 -5.38 10.02 5.95
N PRO A 240 -6.66 9.97 6.36
CA PRO A 240 -7.25 11.05 7.15
C PRO A 240 -6.53 11.32 8.48
N VAL A 241 -5.90 10.31 9.09
CA VAL A 241 -5.14 10.48 10.33
C VAL A 241 -3.87 11.29 10.08
N VAL A 242 -3.20 11.08 8.94
CA VAL A 242 -2.03 11.88 8.54
C VAL A 242 -2.44 13.33 8.27
N VAL A 243 -3.55 13.52 7.55
CA VAL A 243 -4.09 14.86 7.27
C VAL A 243 -4.46 15.59 8.56
N LEU A 244 -5.07 14.90 9.53
CA LEU A 244 -5.36 15.45 10.85
C LEU A 244 -4.09 15.80 11.63
N ARG A 245 -3.08 14.92 11.65
CA ARG A 245 -1.80 15.20 12.31
C ARG A 245 -1.10 16.42 11.70
N LEU A 246 -1.20 16.61 10.39
CA LEU A 246 -0.67 17.80 9.72
C LEU A 246 -1.39 19.08 10.20
N ALA A 247 -2.72 19.04 10.31
CA ALA A 247 -3.49 20.16 10.85
C ALA A 247 -3.03 20.52 12.28
N LEU A 248 -2.86 19.52 13.14
CA LEU A 248 -2.36 19.70 14.51
C LEU A 248 -0.93 20.26 14.53
N ALA A 249 -0.04 19.80 13.65
CA ALA A 249 1.33 20.32 13.56
C ALA A 249 1.36 21.78 13.11
N LEU A 250 0.43 22.20 12.25
CA LEU A 250 0.27 23.59 11.82
C LEU A 250 -0.33 24.47 12.92
N ASP A 251 -1.32 23.95 13.66
CA ASP A 251 -1.89 24.63 14.82
C ASP A 251 -0.82 24.91 15.89
N LYS A 252 0.03 23.93 16.20
CA LYS A 252 1.15 24.09 17.14
C LYS A 252 2.21 25.09 16.69
N GLN A 253 2.17 25.51 15.42
CA GLN A 253 3.00 26.58 14.85
C GLN A 253 2.21 27.90 14.70
N ASP A 254 1.02 28.01 15.28
CA ASP A 254 0.09 29.14 15.16
C ASP A 254 -0.33 29.47 13.71
N ARG A 255 -0.18 28.53 12.77
CA ARG A 255 -0.56 28.68 11.36
C ARG A 255 -2.03 28.32 11.15
N TYR A 256 -2.91 29.00 11.90
CA TYR A 256 -4.34 28.65 11.99
C TYR A 256 -5.08 28.60 10.65
N PRO A 257 -4.84 29.50 9.66
CA PRO A 257 -5.52 29.40 8.36
C PRO A 257 -5.21 28.10 7.61
N GLU A 258 -3.96 27.64 7.65
CA GLU A 258 -3.58 26.38 7.01
C GLU A 258 -4.01 25.17 7.84
N ALA A 259 -3.91 25.25 9.17
CA ALA A 259 -4.46 24.24 10.06
C ALA A 259 -5.96 24.03 9.80
N LEU A 260 -6.73 25.10 9.58
CA LEU A 260 -8.14 25.04 9.20
C LEU A 260 -8.35 24.32 7.87
N THR A 261 -7.52 24.60 6.85
CA THR A 261 -7.59 23.89 5.56
C THR A 261 -7.45 22.38 5.76
N TYR A 262 -6.43 21.93 6.49
CA TYR A 262 -6.18 20.50 6.67
C TYR A 262 -7.16 19.85 7.66
N ALA A 263 -7.61 20.55 8.70
CA ALA A 263 -8.62 20.03 9.63
C ALA A 263 -10.00 19.87 8.94
N THR A 264 -10.34 20.77 8.02
CA THR A 264 -11.53 20.65 7.16
C THR A 264 -11.40 19.41 6.28
N LYS A 265 -10.28 19.27 5.57
CA LYS A 265 -10.00 18.10 4.72
C LYS A 265 -10.06 16.79 5.52
N ALA A 266 -9.47 16.74 6.71
CA ALA A 266 -9.54 15.57 7.59
C ALA A 266 -10.98 15.25 8.00
N SER A 267 -11.81 16.27 8.24
CA SER A 267 -13.23 16.09 8.59
C SER A 267 -14.05 15.54 7.42
N GLU A 268 -13.75 15.97 6.20
CA GLU A 268 -14.37 15.48 4.96
C GLU A 268 -13.99 14.02 4.65
N LEU A 269 -12.74 13.66 4.92
CA LEU A 269 -12.22 12.30 4.70
C LEU A 269 -12.66 11.30 5.78
N THR A 270 -13.34 11.73 6.84
CA THR A 270 -13.70 10.89 7.99
C THR A 270 -15.20 10.88 8.30
N GLN A 271 -15.69 9.71 8.70
CA GLN A 271 -17.01 9.59 9.30
C GLN A 271 -16.97 10.06 10.76
N GLU A 272 -17.98 10.82 11.17
CA GLU A 272 -18.07 11.42 12.50
C GLU A 272 -18.02 10.39 13.64
N ASN A 273 -18.60 9.22 13.43
CA ASN A 273 -18.65 8.13 14.43
C ASN A 273 -17.31 7.41 14.64
N THR A 274 -16.24 7.83 13.95
CA THR A 274 -14.90 7.29 14.15
C THR A 274 -14.09 8.16 15.11
N PRO A 275 -13.12 7.61 15.86
CA PRO A 275 -12.25 8.39 16.72
C PRO A 275 -11.56 9.55 15.97
N ALA A 276 -11.03 9.29 14.77
CA ALA A 276 -10.40 10.29 13.93
C ALA A 276 -11.39 11.36 13.46
N GLY A 277 -12.62 10.99 13.10
CA GLY A 277 -13.61 11.96 12.60
C GLY A 277 -14.16 12.89 13.67
N GLY A 278 -14.32 12.41 14.90
CA GLY A 278 -14.64 13.27 16.04
C GLY A 278 -13.49 14.23 16.38
N LEU A 279 -12.24 13.76 16.32
CA LEU A 279 -11.06 14.62 16.55
C LEU A 279 -10.90 15.67 15.45
N ALA A 280 -11.06 15.30 14.18
CA ALA A 280 -10.93 16.19 13.05
C ALA A 280 -11.92 17.36 13.13
N ARG A 281 -13.21 17.08 13.41
CA ARG A 281 -14.24 18.10 13.55
C ARG A 281 -13.98 19.05 14.71
N ARG A 282 -13.60 18.52 15.89
CA ARG A 282 -13.23 19.34 17.05
C ARG A 282 -12.06 20.27 16.74
N GLU A 283 -11.03 19.74 16.07
CA GLU A 283 -9.88 20.53 15.70
C GLU A 283 -10.24 21.61 14.69
N CYS A 284 -11.02 21.25 13.67
CA CYS A 284 -11.55 22.15 12.65
C CYS A 284 -12.34 23.32 13.26
N GLU A 285 -13.22 23.05 14.24
CA GLU A 285 -13.94 24.08 14.98
C GLU A 285 -13.00 25.00 15.77
N ARG A 286 -12.03 24.42 16.48
CA ARG A 286 -11.08 25.15 17.32
C ARG A 286 -10.21 26.09 16.48
N VAL A 287 -9.61 25.60 15.40
CA VAL A 287 -8.74 26.42 14.53
C VAL A 287 -9.54 27.44 13.71
N ALA A 288 -10.82 27.20 13.40
CA ALA A 288 -11.68 28.21 12.79
C ALA A 288 -11.84 29.44 13.70
N GLN A 289 -12.07 29.21 15.00
CA GLN A 289 -12.17 30.27 16.00
C GLN A 289 -10.85 31.04 16.14
N LEU A 290 -9.72 30.33 16.22
CA LEU A 290 -8.38 30.94 16.32
C LEU A 290 -8.00 31.74 15.07
N ALA A 291 -8.36 31.23 13.88
CA ALA A 291 -8.18 31.92 12.62
C ALA A 291 -9.15 33.10 12.42
N LYS A 292 -10.15 33.27 13.30
CA LYS A 292 -11.26 34.21 13.15
C LYS A 292 -11.99 34.05 11.80
N GLN A 293 -12.07 32.82 11.32
CA GLN A 293 -12.74 32.46 10.08
C GLN A 293 -14.13 31.88 10.38
N PRO A 294 -15.11 32.05 9.48
CA PRO A 294 -16.39 31.34 9.59
C PRO A 294 -16.15 29.84 9.67
N LYS A 295 -16.88 29.15 10.55
CA LYS A 295 -16.80 27.69 10.70
C LYS A 295 -17.19 26.99 9.39
N PRO A 296 -16.29 26.22 8.74
CA PRO A 296 -16.64 25.39 7.61
C PRO A 296 -17.75 24.37 7.93
N PRO A 297 -18.63 24.02 6.96
CA PRO A 297 -19.66 23.01 7.17
C PRO A 297 -19.12 21.66 7.64
N ALA A 298 -17.98 21.24 7.08
CA ALA A 298 -17.33 19.97 7.44
C ALA A 298 -16.82 19.93 8.90
N CYS A 299 -16.62 21.08 9.55
CA CYS A 299 -16.25 21.10 10.97
C CYS A 299 -17.42 20.75 11.90
N GLY A 300 -18.67 20.82 11.43
CA GLY A 300 -19.84 20.54 12.25
C GLY A 300 -20.19 19.05 12.35
N ALA A 301 -20.90 18.69 13.43
CA ALA A 301 -21.71 17.48 13.51
C ALA A 301 -22.93 17.63 12.59
N GLY A 302 -22.72 17.50 11.29
CA GLY A 302 -23.79 17.46 10.29
C GLY A 302 -24.29 16.03 10.14
N THR A 303 -25.58 15.83 10.42
CA THR A 303 -26.46 14.67 10.14
C THR A 303 -25.93 13.69 9.08
N PRO A 304 -26.12 12.36 9.23
CA PRO A 304 -25.56 11.38 8.30
C PRO A 304 -25.88 11.77 6.87
N ALA A 305 -24.86 11.87 6.02
CA ALA A 305 -25.07 11.92 4.59
C ALA A 305 -25.98 10.73 4.23
N THR A 306 -27.19 11.04 3.76
CA THR A 306 -28.10 10.03 3.21
C THR A 306 -27.29 9.18 2.24
N PRO A 307 -27.24 7.84 2.39
CA PRO A 307 -26.58 7.01 1.41
C PRO A 307 -27.24 7.30 0.07
N ALA A 308 -26.42 7.57 -0.95
CA ALA A 308 -26.89 7.75 -2.31
C ALA A 308 -27.91 6.65 -2.61
N GLN A 309 -29.18 7.04 -2.71
CA GLN A 309 -30.22 6.10 -3.10
C GLN A 309 -29.80 5.59 -4.48
N ASN A 310 -29.58 4.28 -4.54
CA ASN A 310 -29.57 3.52 -5.78
C ASN A 310 -30.69 4.06 -6.66
N GLN A 311 -30.31 4.80 -7.71
CA GLN A 311 -31.17 5.00 -8.86
C GLN A 311 -31.31 3.62 -9.48
N VAL A 312 -32.37 2.92 -9.09
CA VAL A 312 -32.87 1.78 -9.83
C VAL A 312 -33.35 2.35 -11.18
N PRO A 313 -32.80 1.90 -12.32
CA PRO A 313 -33.32 2.33 -13.61
C PRO A 313 -34.74 1.79 -13.79
N PRO A 314 -35.67 2.56 -14.37
CA PRO A 314 -37.02 2.07 -14.58
C PRO A 314 -36.99 0.90 -15.56
N LYS A 315 -37.50 -0.26 -15.12
CA LYS A 315 -37.89 -1.35 -16.01
C LYS A 315 -39.36 -1.15 -16.36
N GLN A 316 -39.59 -0.90 -17.66
CA GLN A 316 -40.81 -1.01 -18.47
C GLN A 316 -42.14 -0.58 -17.86
#